data_AF-A0A935MQS5-F1
#
_entry.id   AF-A0A935MQS5-F1
#
_cell.length_a   1.000
_cell.length_b   1.000
_cell.length_c   1.000
_cell.angle_alpha   90.00
_cell.angle_beta   90.00
_cell.angle_gamma   90.00
#
_symmetry.space_group_name_H-M   'P 1'
#
loop_
_entity.id
_entity.type
_entity.pdbx_description
1 polymer ?
#
loop_
_entity_poly.entity_id
_entity_poly.type
_entity_poly.pdbx_seq_one_letter_code
_entity_poly.pdbx_strand_id
1 'polypeptide(L)'
;MAAINPGPGMEKPKGFWSKPEGVTGTVVLAGLLIGGGAILYKYLPYLISLTQNMVYLAGMLLVLGAIIYMVLDPRMRTLIGYMYKSIMRWITGIFVTIDPIGILKNYISDLENNLSKMSEQIGVLKGQIKKLQNNVSENSKEIETQLRMAQVARTQNLEAQMVLSTRKAARLQETNEKYNHLLSKMDILNKVLIKMYQNSEILLADTRDQVNLKEQERKAIRASHSAMKSAMNVISGNTDQRVLFDQALEHIADDVAYKVGEMERFMELSENFMNSVDLQNGVFEEEGLKMLQDYDEKSKLLFMGGKDDKFKMDSKIPERVVVDRKDSESNSYDGIFNK
;
A
#
# COMPACT_ATOMS: atom_id res chain seq x y z
N MET A 1 -32.72 -21.47 6.11
CA MET A 1 -32.29 -20.37 5.23
C MET A 1 -31.13 -20.89 4.39
N ALA A 2 -31.35 -21.03 3.08
CA ALA A 2 -30.37 -21.59 2.16
C ALA A 2 -29.14 -20.68 2.05
N ALA A 3 -27.96 -21.26 2.21
CA ALA A 3 -26.70 -20.55 2.02
C ALA A 3 -26.50 -20.30 0.52
N ILE A 4 -26.58 -19.03 0.13
CA ILE A 4 -26.21 -18.58 -1.20
C ILE A 4 -24.67 -18.69 -1.28
N ASN A 5 -24.19 -19.52 -2.19
CA ASN A 5 -22.77 -19.71 -2.48
C ASN A 5 -22.25 -18.48 -3.25
N PRO A 6 -21.32 -17.67 -2.71
CA PRO A 6 -20.72 -16.59 -3.48
C PRO A 6 -19.73 -17.17 -4.51
N GLY A 7 -19.78 -16.68 -5.74
CA GLY A 7 -18.93 -17.13 -6.85
C GLY A 7 -17.42 -16.98 -6.58
N PRO A 8 -16.58 -17.58 -7.44
CA PRO A 8 -15.14 -17.65 -7.22
C PRO A 8 -14.54 -16.24 -7.36
N GLY A 9 -13.96 -15.71 -6.28
CA GLY A 9 -13.32 -14.39 -6.24
C GLY A 9 -13.73 -13.50 -5.06
N MET A 10 -14.80 -13.84 -4.33
CA MET A 10 -15.14 -13.15 -3.07
C MET A 10 -14.66 -13.98 -1.87
N GLU A 11 -13.54 -13.59 -1.26
CA GLU A 11 -13.15 -14.14 0.03
C GLU A 11 -14.23 -13.86 1.07
N LYS A 12 -14.51 -14.86 1.91
CA LYS A 12 -15.56 -14.79 2.93
C LYS A 12 -15.30 -13.61 3.88
N PRO A 13 -16.33 -12.87 4.31
CA PRO A 13 -16.16 -11.72 5.17
C PRO A 13 -15.40 -12.11 6.45
N LYS A 14 -14.29 -11.41 6.74
CA LYS A 14 -13.46 -11.64 7.93
C LYS A 14 -14.32 -11.62 9.19
N GLY A 15 -14.19 -12.66 10.02
CA GLY A 15 -14.91 -12.79 11.30
C GLY A 15 -14.52 -11.70 12.29
N PHE A 16 -15.39 -11.40 13.25
CA PHE A 16 -15.21 -10.32 14.24
C PHE A 16 -13.84 -10.35 14.96
N TRP A 17 -13.33 -11.54 15.27
CA TRP A 17 -12.06 -11.72 15.99
C TRP A 17 -10.81 -11.52 15.13
N SER A 18 -10.95 -11.50 13.80
CA SER A 18 -9.87 -11.24 12.85
C SER A 18 -9.77 -9.76 12.47
N LYS A 19 -10.71 -8.93 12.93
CA LYS A 19 -10.68 -7.48 12.78
C LYS A 19 -9.83 -6.86 13.90
N PRO A 20 -9.20 -5.70 13.67
CA PRO A 20 -8.47 -4.98 14.73
C PRO A 20 -9.33 -4.71 15.98
N GLU A 21 -10.66 -4.65 15.81
CA GLU A 21 -11.66 -4.51 16.89
C GLU A 21 -11.76 -5.74 17.80
N GLY A 22 -11.56 -6.95 17.26
CA GLY A 22 -11.61 -8.19 18.01
C GLY A 22 -10.35 -8.45 18.83
N VAL A 23 -9.18 -8.12 18.26
CA VAL A 23 -7.87 -8.29 18.93
C VAL A 23 -7.75 -7.33 20.10
N THR A 24 -8.08 -6.05 19.92
CA THR A 24 -8.14 -5.07 21.03
C THR A 24 -9.18 -5.47 22.07
N GLY A 25 -10.31 -6.04 21.65
CA GLY A 25 -11.29 -6.63 22.55
C GLY A 25 -10.71 -7.72 23.44
N THR A 26 -10.00 -8.70 22.88
CA THR A 26 -9.40 -9.79 23.67
C THR A 26 -8.44 -9.29 24.74
N VAL A 27 -7.62 -8.27 24.43
CA VAL A 27 -6.67 -7.67 25.39
C VAL A 27 -7.40 -6.93 26.51
N VAL A 28 -8.43 -6.15 26.18
CA VAL A 28 -9.26 -5.45 27.18
C VAL A 28 -10.02 -6.44 28.07
N LEU A 29 -10.52 -7.54 27.51
CA LEU A 29 -11.24 -8.57 28.26
C LEU A 29 -10.31 -9.36 29.19
N ALA A 30 -9.10 -9.68 28.73
CA ALA A 30 -8.04 -10.23 29.58
C ALA A 30 -7.65 -9.26 30.70
N GLY A 31 -7.51 -7.98 30.39
CA GLY A 31 -7.25 -6.92 31.37
C GLY A 31 -8.38 -6.76 32.39
N LEU A 32 -9.65 -6.86 31.97
CA LEU A 32 -10.82 -6.84 32.84
C LEU A 32 -10.89 -8.06 33.76
N LEU A 33 -10.51 -9.24 33.27
CA LEU A 33 -10.46 -10.45 34.08
C LEU A 33 -9.34 -10.40 35.13
N ILE A 34 -8.14 -9.95 34.73
CA ILE A 34 -6.99 -9.82 35.63
C ILE A 34 -7.23 -8.69 36.63
N GLY A 35 -7.63 -7.51 36.16
CA GLY A 35 -7.91 -6.34 37.00
C GLY A 35 -9.14 -6.54 37.89
N GLY A 36 -10.20 -7.14 37.35
CA GLY A 36 -11.38 -7.53 38.11
C GLY A 36 -11.06 -8.56 39.20
N GLY A 37 -10.23 -9.56 38.90
CA GLY A 37 -9.73 -10.53 39.87
C GLY A 37 -8.89 -9.89 40.98
N ALA A 38 -8.00 -8.96 40.63
CA ALA A 38 -7.17 -8.24 41.60
C ALA A 38 -7.98 -7.32 42.52
N ILE A 39 -8.99 -6.63 41.97
CA ILE A 39 -9.94 -5.81 42.75
C ILE A 39 -10.74 -6.71 43.69
N LEU A 40 -11.28 -7.83 43.19
CA LEU A 40 -12.05 -8.77 44.00
C LEU A 40 -11.21 -9.35 45.14
N TYR A 41 -9.95 -9.71 44.88
CA TYR A 41 -9.01 -10.18 45.90
C TYR A 41 -8.73 -9.12 46.98
N LYS A 42 -8.58 -7.85 46.58
CA LYS A 42 -8.36 -6.73 47.52
C LYS A 42 -9.59 -6.45 48.40
N TYR A 43 -10.80 -6.59 47.87
CA TYR A 43 -12.06 -6.35 48.60
C TYR A 43 -12.64 -7.62 49.26
N LEU A 44 -12.02 -8.78 49.05
CA LEU A 44 -12.40 -10.06 49.68
C LEU A 44 -12.57 -9.97 51.21
N PRO A 45 -11.69 -9.30 51.97
CA PRO A 45 -11.83 -9.19 53.43
C PRO A 45 -13.09 -8.40 53.85
N TYR A 46 -13.43 -7.35 53.09
CA TYR A 46 -14.64 -6.56 53.32
C TYR A 46 -15.91 -7.33 52.97
N LEU A 47 -15.87 -8.12 51.88
CA LEU A 47 -16.96 -9.01 51.49
C LEU A 47 -17.26 -10.04 52.58
N ILE A 48 -16.22 -10.62 53.21
CA ILE A 48 -16.37 -11.56 54.33
C ILE A 48 -17.03 -10.87 55.54
N SER A 49 -16.64 -9.64 55.87
CA SER A 49 -17.28 -8.90 56.98
C SER A 49 -18.77 -8.59 56.73
N LEU A 50 -19.16 -8.36 55.48
CA LEU A 50 -20.56 -8.13 55.09
C LEU A 50 -21.42 -9.40 55.19
N THR A 51 -20.82 -10.59 55.03
CA THR A 51 -21.56 -11.86 55.18
C THR A 51 -22.00 -12.17 56.62
N GLN A 52 -21.46 -11.46 57.61
CA GLN A 52 -21.85 -11.64 59.01
C GLN A 52 -23.27 -11.14 59.30
N ASN A 53 -23.83 -10.30 58.44
CA ASN A 53 -25.21 -9.83 58.54
C ASN A 53 -26.11 -10.60 57.57
N MET A 54 -27.17 -11.20 58.10
CA MET A 54 -28.11 -12.04 57.34
C MET A 54 -28.73 -11.32 56.14
N VAL A 55 -28.99 -10.01 56.24
CA VAL A 55 -29.61 -9.21 55.16
C VAL A 55 -28.62 -8.98 54.02
N TYR A 56 -27.38 -8.62 54.34
CA TYR A 56 -26.34 -8.41 53.33
C TYR A 56 -25.90 -9.72 52.66
N LEU A 57 -25.89 -10.84 53.41
CA LEU A 57 -25.66 -12.16 52.85
C LEU A 57 -26.74 -12.55 51.83
N ALA A 58 -28.01 -12.34 52.15
CA ALA A 58 -29.12 -12.61 51.24
C ALA A 58 -29.03 -11.76 49.96
N GLY A 59 -28.70 -10.47 50.09
CA GLY A 59 -28.49 -9.59 48.94
C GLY A 59 -27.31 -10.02 48.05
N MET A 60 -26.20 -10.45 48.66
CA MET A 60 -25.04 -10.94 47.93
C MET A 60 -25.31 -12.24 47.17
N LEU A 61 -26.04 -13.18 47.78
CA LEU A 61 -26.43 -14.43 47.12
C LEU A 61 -27.38 -14.16 45.94
N LEU A 62 -28.25 -13.15 46.03
CA LEU A 62 -29.12 -12.74 44.93
C LEU A 62 -28.29 -12.19 43.76
N VAL A 63 -27.36 -11.28 44.03
CA VAL A 63 -26.45 -10.72 43.01
C VAL A 63 -25.59 -11.81 42.37
N LEU A 64 -25.04 -12.72 43.18
CA LEU A 64 -24.23 -13.84 42.71
C LEU A 64 -25.06 -14.80 41.86
N GLY A 65 -26.30 -15.10 42.28
CA GLY A 65 -27.27 -15.86 41.50
C GLY A 65 -27.62 -15.21 40.17
N ALA A 66 -27.78 -13.89 40.12
CA ALA A 66 -28.00 -13.14 38.89
C ALA A 66 -26.81 -13.21 37.93
N ILE A 67 -25.57 -13.14 38.45
CA ILE A 67 -24.34 -13.29 37.66
C ILE A 67 -24.21 -14.72 37.10
N ILE A 68 -24.51 -15.73 37.91
CA ILE A 68 -24.52 -17.13 37.46
C ILE A 68 -25.56 -17.34 36.36
N TYR A 69 -26.79 -16.82 36.57
CA TYR A 69 -27.86 -16.87 35.57
C TYR A 69 -27.46 -16.19 34.26
N MET A 70 -26.76 -15.05 34.36
CA MET A 70 -26.25 -14.29 33.23
C MET A 70 -25.25 -15.09 32.37
N VAL A 71 -24.44 -15.96 32.98
CA VAL A 71 -23.44 -16.78 32.29
C VAL A 71 -24.04 -18.07 31.74
N LEU A 72 -24.98 -18.71 32.47
CA LEU A 72 -25.57 -19.98 32.07
C LEU A 72 -26.67 -19.85 31.01
N ASP A 73 -27.45 -18.76 30.99
CA ASP A 73 -28.53 -18.60 30.03
C ASP A 73 -27.97 -18.24 28.63
N PRO A 74 -28.19 -19.08 27.59
CA PRO A 74 -27.70 -18.84 26.24
C PRO A 74 -28.24 -17.54 25.63
N ARG A 75 -29.43 -17.07 26.02
CA ARG A 75 -29.99 -15.80 25.53
C ARG A 75 -29.26 -14.60 26.12
N MET A 76 -29.00 -14.63 27.42
CA MET A 76 -28.32 -13.56 28.13
C MET A 76 -26.85 -13.44 27.70
N ARG A 77 -26.15 -14.59 27.54
CA ARG A 77 -24.79 -14.63 26.99
C ARG A 77 -24.69 -13.99 25.60
N THR A 78 -25.70 -14.24 24.76
CA THR A 78 -25.75 -13.67 23.40
C THR A 78 -25.95 -12.15 23.44
N LEU A 79 -26.86 -11.67 24.30
CA LEU A 79 -27.14 -10.24 24.47
C LEU A 79 -25.92 -9.45 24.99
N ILE A 80 -25.23 -9.98 26.00
CA ILE A 80 -24.00 -9.38 26.53
C ILE A 80 -22.88 -9.43 25.50
N GLY A 81 -22.80 -10.52 24.73
CA GLY A 81 -21.90 -10.61 23.59
C GLY A 81 -22.16 -9.50 22.56
N TYR A 82 -23.42 -9.17 22.27
CA TYR A 82 -23.77 -8.05 21.39
C TYR A 82 -23.47 -6.69 22.02
N MET A 83 -23.74 -6.51 23.32
CA MET A 83 -23.39 -5.27 24.03
C MET A 83 -21.89 -5.03 24.04
N TYR A 84 -21.12 -6.06 24.36
CA TYR A 84 -19.66 -6.01 24.34
C TYR A 84 -19.13 -5.69 22.93
N LYS A 85 -19.64 -6.36 21.88
CA LYS A 85 -19.30 -6.03 20.49
C LYS A 85 -19.65 -4.59 20.12
N SER A 86 -20.79 -4.07 20.60
CA SER A 86 -21.23 -2.69 20.32
C SER A 86 -20.35 -1.65 21.02
N ILE A 87 -19.95 -1.91 22.27
CA ILE A 87 -19.03 -1.05 23.03
C ILE A 87 -17.64 -1.10 22.40
N MET A 88 -17.14 -2.28 22.06
CA MET A 88 -15.84 -2.42 21.41
C MET A 88 -15.82 -1.68 20.07
N ARG A 89 -16.87 -1.80 19.24
CA ARG A 89 -17.00 -1.02 17.99
C ARG A 89 -17.01 0.48 18.22
N TRP A 90 -17.57 0.94 19.34
CA TRP A 90 -17.57 2.36 19.70
C TRP A 90 -16.20 2.83 20.19
N ILE A 91 -15.52 2.06 21.04
CA ILE A 91 -14.17 2.36 21.54
C ILE A 91 -13.15 2.30 20.39
N THR A 92 -13.20 1.26 19.56
CA THR A 92 -12.34 1.16 18.37
C THR A 92 -12.66 2.25 17.36
N GLY A 93 -13.90 2.70 17.28
CA GLY A 93 -14.27 3.89 16.51
C GLY A 93 -13.73 5.21 17.06
N ILE A 94 -13.18 5.26 18.28
CA ILE A 94 -12.48 6.43 18.83
C ILE A 94 -10.96 6.32 18.60
N PHE A 95 -10.41 5.10 18.61
CA PHE A 95 -8.97 4.85 18.47
C PHE A 95 -8.53 4.45 17.04
N VAL A 96 -9.46 4.08 16.15
CA VAL A 96 -9.24 3.60 14.76
C VAL A 96 -10.23 4.29 13.82
N THR A 97 -10.32 5.62 13.87
CA THR A 97 -10.90 6.41 12.77
C THR A 97 -9.77 7.03 11.98
N ILE A 98 -9.05 6.21 11.20
CA ILE A 98 -8.37 6.78 10.05
C ILE A 98 -9.41 6.80 8.94
N ASP A 99 -9.76 8.00 8.47
CA ASP A 99 -10.59 8.13 7.28
C ASP A 99 -9.92 7.30 6.16
N PRO A 100 -10.61 6.34 5.52
CA PRO A 100 -9.98 5.53 4.47
C PRO A 100 -9.41 6.40 3.33
N ILE A 101 -9.99 7.58 3.09
CA ILE A 101 -9.42 8.57 2.16
C ILE A 101 -8.08 9.12 2.67
N GLY A 102 -7.96 9.32 3.98
CA GLY A 102 -6.71 9.76 4.62
C GLY A 102 -5.59 8.72 4.48
N ILE A 103 -5.91 7.44 4.62
CA ILE A 103 -4.95 6.34 4.35
C ILE A 103 -4.46 6.41 2.89
N LEU A 104 -5.39 6.52 1.95
CA LEU A 104 -5.08 6.62 0.53
C LEU A 104 -4.23 7.85 0.20
N LYS A 105 -4.49 9.00 0.85
CA LYS A 105 -3.67 10.22 0.70
C LYS A 105 -2.26 10.05 1.25
N ASN A 106 -2.09 9.34 2.38
CA ASN A 106 -0.77 9.03 2.90
C ASN A 106 0.01 8.14 1.93
N TYR A 107 -0.63 7.10 1.38
CA TYR A 107 0.03 6.26 0.37
C TYR A 107 0.40 7.02 -0.90
N ILE A 108 -0.44 7.94 -1.37
CA ILE A 108 -0.09 8.84 -2.48
C ILE A 108 1.16 9.66 -2.13
N SER A 109 1.23 10.19 -0.91
CA SER A 109 2.40 10.93 -0.44
C SER A 109 3.65 10.05 -0.36
N ASP A 110 3.52 8.80 0.06
CA ASP A 110 4.63 7.85 0.12
C ASP A 110 5.11 7.47 -1.30
N LEU A 111 4.18 7.27 -2.25
CA LEU A 111 4.50 7.08 -3.67
C LEU A 111 5.25 8.28 -4.25
N GLU A 112 4.81 9.51 -3.96
CA GLU A 112 5.50 10.74 -4.39
C GLU A 112 6.94 10.80 -3.84
N ASN A 113 7.11 10.51 -2.56
CA ASN A 113 8.42 10.49 -1.91
C ASN A 113 9.33 9.42 -2.53
N ASN A 114 8.81 8.23 -2.81
CA ASN A 114 9.57 7.14 -3.41
C ASN A 114 9.95 7.42 -4.87
N LEU A 115 9.06 8.05 -5.65
CA LEU A 115 9.39 8.56 -6.99
C LEU A 115 10.52 9.59 -6.96
N SER A 116 10.47 10.51 -5.99
CA SER A 116 11.53 11.53 -5.82
C SER A 116 12.89 10.88 -5.53
N LYS A 117 12.95 9.95 -4.58
CA LYS A 117 14.17 9.18 -4.26
C LYS A 117 14.71 8.40 -5.47
N MET A 118 13.81 7.80 -6.25
CA MET A 118 14.19 7.05 -7.46
C MET A 118 14.81 7.99 -8.52
N SER A 119 14.23 9.17 -8.71
CA SER A 119 14.79 10.20 -9.60
C SER A 119 16.20 10.63 -9.17
N GLU A 120 16.42 10.81 -7.87
CA GLU A 120 17.74 11.12 -7.31
C GLU A 120 18.74 9.99 -7.58
N GLN A 121 18.37 8.73 -7.32
CA GLN A 121 19.20 7.56 -7.57
C GLN A 121 19.56 7.41 -9.06
N ILE A 122 18.61 7.66 -9.97
CA ILE A 122 18.87 7.70 -11.43
C ILE A 122 19.92 8.78 -11.74
N GLY A 123 19.82 9.96 -11.13
CA GLY A 123 20.79 11.04 -11.27
C GLY A 123 22.20 10.63 -10.82
N VAL A 124 22.32 10.03 -9.64
CA VAL A 124 23.60 9.52 -9.09
C VAL A 124 24.19 8.46 -10.01
N LEU A 125 23.39 7.48 -10.45
CA LEU A 125 23.84 6.41 -11.34
C LEU A 125 24.37 6.96 -12.67
N LYS A 126 23.65 7.90 -13.31
CA LYS A 126 24.12 8.58 -14.52
C LYS A 126 25.46 9.29 -14.31
N GLY A 127 25.65 9.92 -13.14
CA GLY A 127 26.91 10.53 -12.75
C GLY A 127 28.05 9.52 -12.66
N GLN A 128 27.81 8.36 -12.03
CA GLN A 128 28.81 7.28 -11.93
C GLN A 128 29.16 6.68 -13.30
N ILE A 129 28.15 6.44 -14.16
CA ILE A 129 28.36 6.01 -15.55
C ILE A 129 29.29 6.98 -16.26
N LYS A 130 29.02 8.29 -16.18
CA LYS A 130 29.83 9.30 -16.87
C LYS A 130 31.27 9.33 -16.33
N LYS A 131 31.45 9.26 -15.01
CA LYS A 131 32.77 9.20 -14.38
C LYS A 131 33.56 7.98 -14.83
N LEU A 132 32.92 6.82 -14.87
CA LEU A 132 33.56 5.57 -15.28
C LEU A 132 33.92 5.57 -16.76
N GLN A 133 33.07 6.12 -17.64
CA GLN A 133 33.39 6.35 -19.05
C GLN A 133 34.61 7.27 -19.22
N ASN A 134 34.70 8.34 -18.43
CA ASN A 134 35.86 9.24 -18.46
C ASN A 134 37.14 8.49 -18.03
N ASN A 135 37.08 7.69 -16.96
CA ASN A 135 38.22 6.88 -16.52
C ASN A 135 38.67 5.89 -17.59
N VAL A 136 37.74 5.22 -18.29
CA VAL A 136 38.08 4.32 -19.42
C VAL A 136 38.79 5.09 -20.53
N SER A 137 38.31 6.29 -20.85
CA SER A 137 38.93 7.16 -21.87
C SER A 137 40.33 7.62 -21.46
N GLU A 138 40.51 8.05 -20.22
CA GLU A 138 41.81 8.45 -19.66
C GLU A 138 42.81 7.30 -19.64
N ASN A 139 42.40 6.14 -19.12
CA ASN A 139 43.20 4.91 -19.14
C ASN A 139 43.59 4.52 -20.59
N SER A 140 42.68 4.66 -21.55
CA SER A 140 42.96 4.34 -22.96
C SER A 140 44.04 5.24 -23.56
N LYS A 141 44.02 6.54 -23.25
CA LYS A 141 45.09 7.48 -23.65
C LYS A 141 46.42 7.15 -22.96
N GLU A 142 46.38 6.75 -21.70
CA GLU A 142 47.57 6.36 -20.97
C GLU A 142 48.16 5.05 -21.50
N ILE A 143 47.34 4.06 -21.84
CA ILE A 143 47.75 2.81 -22.52
C ILE A 143 48.53 3.15 -23.79
N GLU A 144 47.97 4.00 -24.65
CA GLU A 144 48.63 4.40 -25.90
C GLU A 144 49.99 5.06 -25.62
N THR A 145 50.06 5.94 -24.62
CA THR A 145 51.29 6.61 -24.21
C THR A 145 52.34 5.63 -23.67
N GLN A 146 51.93 4.67 -22.83
CA GLN A 146 52.82 3.63 -22.29
C GLN A 146 53.32 2.69 -23.39
N LEU A 147 52.47 2.32 -24.36
CA LEU A 147 52.88 1.49 -25.50
C LEU A 147 53.88 2.22 -26.40
N ARG A 148 53.69 3.52 -26.67
CA ARG A 148 54.68 4.33 -27.39
C ARG A 148 56.02 4.40 -26.65
N MET A 149 56.00 4.61 -25.33
CA MET A 149 57.23 4.60 -24.52
C MET A 149 57.91 3.23 -24.52
N ALA A 150 57.15 2.13 -24.46
CA ALA A 150 57.69 0.78 -24.58
C ALA A 150 58.37 0.56 -25.95
N GLN A 151 57.78 1.08 -27.03
CA GLN A 151 58.36 1.01 -28.37
C GLN A 151 59.67 1.80 -28.48
N VAL A 152 59.74 3.00 -27.90
CA VAL A 152 60.97 3.81 -27.85
C VAL A 152 62.04 3.15 -26.97
N ALA A 153 61.67 2.62 -25.80
CA ALA A 153 62.59 1.89 -24.94
C ALA A 153 63.16 0.65 -25.64
N ARG A 154 62.34 -0.04 -26.45
CA ARG A 154 62.76 -1.16 -27.29
C ARG A 154 63.79 -0.75 -28.34
N THR A 155 63.60 0.38 -29.03
CA THR A 155 64.58 0.86 -30.03
C THR A 155 65.89 1.34 -29.40
N GLN A 156 65.85 1.77 -28.13
CA GLN A 156 67.02 2.20 -27.36
C GLN A 156 67.68 1.07 -26.55
N ASN A 157 67.25 -0.19 -26.71
CA ASN A 157 67.72 -1.36 -25.94
C ASN A 157 67.58 -1.22 -24.41
N LEU A 158 66.59 -0.44 -23.94
CA LEU A 158 66.27 -0.26 -22.52
C LEU A 158 65.20 -1.27 -22.08
N GLU A 159 65.58 -2.55 -21.95
CA GLU A 159 64.66 -3.66 -21.68
C GLU A 159 63.81 -3.47 -20.41
N ALA A 160 64.41 -3.03 -19.31
CA ALA A 160 63.69 -2.83 -18.05
C ALA A 160 62.55 -1.80 -18.19
N GLN A 161 62.81 -0.68 -18.89
CA GLN A 161 61.82 0.37 -19.13
C GLN A 161 60.70 -0.13 -20.05
N MET A 162 61.05 -0.90 -21.09
CA MET A 162 60.09 -1.51 -22.01
C MET A 162 59.14 -2.47 -21.27
N VAL A 163 59.67 -3.34 -20.40
CA VAL A 163 58.86 -4.28 -19.61
C VAL A 163 57.94 -3.53 -18.64
N LEU A 164 58.45 -2.50 -17.95
CA LEU A 164 57.65 -1.71 -17.01
C LEU A 164 56.47 -1.00 -17.70
N SER A 165 56.73 -0.31 -18.81
CA SER A 165 55.68 0.37 -19.58
C SER A 165 54.66 -0.61 -20.17
N THR A 166 55.11 -1.75 -20.70
CA THR A 166 54.22 -2.81 -21.21
C THR A 166 53.32 -3.37 -20.10
N ARG A 167 53.89 -3.67 -18.92
CA ARG A 167 53.10 -4.16 -17.77
C ARG A 167 52.11 -3.11 -17.25
N LYS A 168 52.46 -1.83 -17.29
CA LYS A 168 51.54 -0.75 -16.93
C LYS A 168 50.38 -0.66 -17.92
N ALA A 169 50.66 -0.72 -19.22
CA ALA A 169 49.63 -0.77 -20.27
C ALA A 169 48.70 -1.98 -20.09
N ALA A 170 49.25 -3.16 -19.84
CA ALA A 170 48.46 -4.38 -19.61
C ALA A 170 47.50 -4.26 -18.40
N ARG A 171 47.98 -3.70 -17.27
CA ARG A 171 47.12 -3.48 -16.08
C ARG A 171 46.00 -2.49 -16.35
N LEU A 172 46.27 -1.41 -17.10
CA LEU A 172 45.26 -0.43 -17.48
C LEU A 172 44.23 -1.04 -18.45
N GLN A 173 44.67 -1.89 -19.37
CA GLN A 173 43.78 -2.61 -20.28
C GLN A 173 42.85 -3.56 -19.52
N GLU A 174 43.38 -4.37 -18.59
CA GLU A 174 42.58 -5.23 -17.71
C GLU A 174 41.57 -4.41 -16.87
N THR A 175 42.00 -3.23 -16.39
CA THR A 175 41.12 -2.32 -15.64
C THR A 175 40.00 -1.78 -16.52
N ASN A 176 40.29 -1.43 -17.78
CA ASN A 176 39.29 -0.96 -18.74
C ASN A 176 38.27 -2.04 -19.08
N GLU A 177 38.69 -3.29 -19.23
CA GLU A 177 37.78 -4.42 -19.43
C GLU A 177 36.80 -4.54 -18.24
N LYS A 178 37.31 -4.50 -17.00
CA LYS A 178 36.47 -4.48 -15.78
C LYS A 178 35.50 -3.29 -15.75
N TYR A 179 35.97 -2.10 -16.12
CA TYR A 179 35.11 -0.91 -16.19
C TYR A 179 34.04 -1.02 -17.27
N ASN A 180 34.34 -1.59 -18.44
CA ASN A 180 33.36 -1.80 -19.50
C ASN A 180 32.26 -2.79 -19.07
N HIS A 181 32.63 -3.86 -18.36
CA HIS A 181 31.64 -4.77 -17.76
C HIS A 181 30.76 -4.04 -16.74
N LEU A 182 31.34 -3.22 -15.87
CA LEU A 182 30.59 -2.44 -14.89
C LEU A 182 29.66 -1.40 -15.56
N LEU A 183 30.12 -0.73 -16.62
CA LEU A 183 29.32 0.21 -17.41
C LEU A 183 28.09 -0.47 -18.02
N SER A 184 28.23 -1.68 -18.55
CA SER A 184 27.11 -2.45 -19.10
C SER A 184 26.06 -2.75 -18.02
N LYS A 185 26.49 -3.19 -16.82
CA LYS A 185 25.59 -3.43 -15.68
C LYS A 185 24.86 -2.15 -15.25
N MET A 186 25.59 -1.03 -15.17
CA MET A 186 25.01 0.27 -14.81
C MET A 186 24.00 0.76 -15.87
N ASP A 187 24.21 0.48 -17.15
CA ASP A 187 23.26 0.84 -18.22
C ASP A 187 21.96 0.04 -18.12
N ILE A 188 22.03 -1.28 -17.83
CA ILE A 188 20.85 -2.11 -17.59
C ILE A 188 20.05 -1.58 -16.40
N LEU A 189 20.72 -1.31 -15.28
CA LEU A 189 20.09 -0.74 -14.09
C LEU A 189 19.42 0.60 -14.38
N ASN A 190 20.11 1.49 -15.10
CA ASN A 190 19.56 2.79 -15.47
C ASN A 190 18.29 2.64 -16.32
N LYS A 191 18.23 1.68 -17.24
CA LYS A 191 17.02 1.38 -18.02
C LYS A 191 15.88 0.89 -17.14
N VAL A 192 16.17 -0.04 -16.22
CA VAL A 192 15.18 -0.57 -15.26
C VAL A 192 14.62 0.56 -14.39
N LEU A 193 15.48 1.36 -13.76
CA LEU A 193 15.06 2.47 -12.90
C LEU A 193 14.24 3.52 -13.65
N ILE A 194 14.63 3.88 -14.87
CA ILE A 194 13.85 4.82 -15.71
C ILE A 194 12.47 4.24 -16.02
N LYS A 195 12.39 2.95 -16.39
CA LYS A 195 11.10 2.31 -16.69
C LYS A 195 10.21 2.23 -15.46
N MET A 196 10.80 1.94 -14.30
CA MET A 196 10.08 1.89 -13.04
C MET A 196 9.55 3.25 -12.61
N TYR A 197 10.35 4.30 -12.76
CA TYR A 197 9.95 5.68 -12.51
C TYR A 197 8.74 6.06 -13.37
N GLN A 198 8.82 5.83 -14.69
CA GLN A 198 7.75 6.16 -15.62
C GLN A 198 6.44 5.43 -15.30
N ASN A 199 6.52 4.14 -15.01
CA ASN A 199 5.35 3.34 -14.65
C ASN A 199 4.75 3.82 -13.32
N SER A 200 5.60 4.08 -12.32
CA SER A 200 5.17 4.54 -11.00
C SER A 200 4.54 5.93 -11.04
N GLU A 201 5.01 6.81 -11.93
CA GLU A 201 4.41 8.12 -12.20
C GLU A 201 2.98 7.99 -12.75
N ILE A 202 2.76 7.07 -13.70
CA ILE A 202 1.42 6.78 -14.23
C ILE A 202 0.51 6.25 -13.11
N LEU A 203 1.01 5.31 -12.31
CA LEU A 203 0.25 4.74 -11.21
C LEU A 203 -0.12 5.79 -10.16
N LEU A 204 0.82 6.68 -9.82
CA LEU A 204 0.58 7.78 -8.90
C LEU A 204 -0.54 8.70 -9.42
N ALA A 205 -0.49 9.08 -10.71
CA ALA A 205 -1.50 9.93 -11.33
C ALA A 205 -2.89 9.26 -11.29
N ASP A 206 -2.99 8.00 -11.70
CA ASP A 206 -4.23 7.23 -11.67
C ASP A 206 -4.77 7.06 -10.24
N THR A 207 -3.91 6.73 -9.29
CA THR A 207 -4.29 6.59 -7.87
C THR A 207 -4.81 7.91 -7.32
N ARG A 208 -4.15 9.03 -7.64
CA ARG A 208 -4.59 10.36 -7.23
C ARG A 208 -5.98 10.68 -7.76
N ASP A 209 -6.24 10.38 -9.03
CA ASP A 209 -7.53 10.60 -9.67
C ASP A 209 -8.63 9.71 -9.07
N GLN A 210 -8.34 8.43 -8.84
CA GLN A 210 -9.25 7.50 -8.18
C GLN A 210 -9.62 7.98 -6.77
N VAL A 211 -8.64 8.42 -5.99
CA VAL A 211 -8.87 8.93 -4.63
C VAL A 211 -9.71 10.20 -4.65
N ASN A 212 -9.46 11.11 -5.60
CA ASN A 212 -10.27 12.31 -5.78
C ASN A 212 -11.73 11.98 -6.13
N LEU A 213 -11.95 11.04 -7.06
CA LEU A 213 -13.30 10.57 -7.42
C LEU A 213 -13.99 9.91 -6.23
N LYS A 214 -13.29 9.03 -5.50
CA LYS A 214 -13.82 8.38 -4.30
C LYS A 214 -14.11 9.35 -3.17
N GLU A 215 -13.33 10.42 -3.04
CA GLU A 215 -13.62 11.51 -2.11
C GLU A 215 -14.92 12.24 -2.48
N GLN A 216 -15.13 12.53 -3.76
CA GLN A 216 -16.36 13.14 -4.24
C GLN A 216 -17.56 12.21 -4.08
N GLU A 217 -17.44 10.94 -4.45
CA GLU A 217 -18.47 9.90 -4.24
C GLU A 217 -18.84 9.81 -2.75
N ARG A 218 -17.85 9.78 -1.85
CA ARG A 218 -18.10 9.74 -0.42
C ARG A 218 -18.82 10.98 0.10
N LYS A 219 -18.43 12.17 -0.38
CA LYS A 219 -19.10 13.43 -0.02
C LYS A 219 -20.55 13.43 -0.50
N ALA A 220 -20.79 13.00 -1.74
CA ALA A 220 -22.13 12.85 -2.31
C ALA A 220 -22.96 11.83 -1.53
N ILE A 221 -22.44 10.63 -1.25
CA ILE A 221 -23.12 9.60 -0.46
C ILE A 221 -23.41 10.09 0.95
N ARG A 222 -22.49 10.80 1.62
CA ARG A 222 -22.75 11.40 2.94
C ARG A 222 -23.87 12.43 2.88
N ALA A 223 -23.87 13.31 1.87
CA ALA A 223 -24.92 14.31 1.68
C ALA A 223 -26.27 13.64 1.36
N SER A 224 -26.31 12.72 0.39
CA SER A 224 -27.48 11.92 0.03
C SER A 224 -28.00 11.10 1.20
N HIS A 225 -27.12 10.53 2.03
CA HIS A 225 -27.52 9.80 3.22
C HIS A 225 -28.04 10.72 4.32
N SER A 226 -27.56 11.96 4.44
CA SER A 226 -28.16 12.94 5.37
C SER A 226 -29.58 13.34 4.93
N ALA A 227 -29.81 13.52 3.63
CA ALA A 227 -31.12 13.77 3.05
C ALA A 227 -32.03 12.53 3.15
N MET A 228 -31.49 11.34 2.86
CA MET A 228 -32.20 10.06 2.93
C MET A 228 -32.50 9.65 4.37
N LYS A 229 -31.60 9.85 5.34
CA LYS A 229 -31.89 9.66 6.78
C LYS A 229 -33.04 10.55 7.24
N SER A 230 -33.10 11.77 6.72
CA SER A 230 -34.21 12.70 6.98
C SER A 230 -35.53 12.19 6.38
N ALA A 231 -35.49 11.58 5.19
CA ALA A 231 -36.65 10.93 4.56
C ALA A 231 -36.98 9.53 5.12
N MET A 232 -36.01 8.79 5.65
CA MET A 232 -36.12 7.40 6.12
C MET A 232 -36.50 7.32 7.59
N ASN A 233 -36.28 8.39 8.36
CA ASN A 233 -37.00 8.64 9.62
C ASN A 233 -38.54 8.69 9.41
N VAL A 234 -39.01 8.87 8.17
CA VAL A 234 -40.44 8.90 7.81
C VAL A 234 -40.94 7.54 7.29
N ILE A 235 -40.08 6.70 6.70
CA ILE A 235 -40.48 5.47 6.00
C ILE A 235 -39.46 4.36 6.31
N SER A 236 -39.79 3.47 7.27
CA SER A 236 -39.15 2.18 7.64
C SER A 236 -37.74 1.86 7.07
N GLY A 237 -36.77 1.69 7.96
CA GLY A 237 -35.33 1.61 7.67
C GLY A 237 -34.76 0.31 7.09
N ASN A 238 -33.59 0.47 6.44
CA ASN A 238 -32.43 -0.44 6.51
C ASN A 238 -31.16 0.28 5.96
N THR A 239 -30.02 0.11 6.62
CA THR A 239 -28.82 0.96 6.49
C THR A 239 -27.57 0.15 6.15
N ASP A 240 -27.42 -0.31 4.90
CA ASP A 240 -26.28 -1.16 4.49
C ASP A 240 -25.30 -0.49 3.50
N GLN A 241 -25.64 0.64 2.90
CA GLN A 241 -24.85 1.23 1.81
C GLN A 241 -23.52 1.88 2.27
N ARG A 242 -23.47 2.45 3.48
CA ARG A 242 -22.22 3.05 4.01
C ARG A 242 -21.16 1.99 4.29
N VAL A 243 -21.57 0.84 4.84
CA VAL A 243 -20.65 -0.26 5.16
C VAL A 243 -20.03 -0.81 3.89
N LEU A 244 -20.83 -1.01 2.83
CA LEU A 244 -20.35 -1.46 1.53
C LEU A 244 -19.38 -0.47 0.89
N PHE A 245 -19.62 0.84 1.01
CA PHE A 245 -18.72 1.86 0.50
C PHE A 245 -17.39 1.93 1.27
N ASP A 246 -17.45 1.94 2.60
CA ASP A 246 -16.24 1.95 3.44
C ASP A 246 -15.40 0.66 3.20
N GLN A 247 -16.03 -0.49 2.95
CA GLN A 247 -15.34 -1.74 2.54
C GLN A 247 -14.67 -1.65 1.17
N ALA A 248 -15.29 -0.99 0.19
CA ALA A 248 -14.69 -0.80 -1.13
C ALA A 248 -13.45 0.11 -1.06
N LEU A 249 -13.45 1.12 -0.19
CA LEU A 249 -12.27 1.96 0.04
C LEU A 249 -11.15 1.21 0.76
N GLU A 250 -11.49 0.32 1.70
CA GLU A 250 -10.52 -0.55 2.38
C GLU A 250 -9.78 -1.44 1.37
N HIS A 251 -10.50 -2.04 0.41
CA HIS A 251 -9.87 -2.82 -0.67
C HIS A 251 -8.95 -2.00 -1.58
N ILE A 252 -9.33 -0.77 -1.93
CA ILE A 252 -8.47 0.12 -2.73
C ILE A 252 -7.23 0.51 -1.92
N ALA A 253 -7.39 0.77 -0.62
CA ALA A 253 -6.28 1.08 0.26
C ALA A 253 -5.30 -0.10 0.36
N ASP A 254 -5.80 -1.32 0.50
CA ASP A 254 -4.97 -2.52 0.50
C ASP A 254 -4.22 -2.73 -0.83
N ASP A 255 -4.86 -2.46 -1.98
CA ASP A 255 -4.22 -2.55 -3.30
C ASP A 255 -3.13 -1.49 -3.49
N VAL A 256 -3.41 -0.24 -3.12
CA VAL A 256 -2.41 0.84 -3.16
C VAL A 256 -1.25 0.55 -2.19
N ALA A 257 -1.53 0.04 -0.99
CA ALA A 257 -0.51 -0.36 -0.03
C ALA A 257 0.40 -1.47 -0.58
N TYR A 258 -0.20 -2.48 -1.22
CA TYR A 258 0.54 -3.55 -1.88
C TYR A 258 1.45 -3.01 -3.00
N LYS A 259 0.95 -2.08 -3.81
CA LYS A 259 1.71 -1.41 -4.87
C LYS A 259 2.89 -0.60 -4.33
N VAL A 260 2.68 0.20 -3.27
CA VAL A 260 3.73 0.95 -2.58
C VAL A 260 4.80 0.00 -2.05
N GLY A 261 4.40 -1.08 -1.38
CA GLY A 261 5.33 -2.03 -0.79
C GLY A 261 6.19 -2.78 -1.81
N GLU A 262 5.60 -3.20 -2.94
CA GLU A 262 6.40 -3.83 -4.02
C GLU A 262 7.35 -2.84 -4.69
N MET A 263 6.98 -1.55 -4.80
CA MET A 263 7.90 -0.51 -5.27
C MET A 263 9.08 -0.31 -4.32
N GLU A 264 8.84 -0.19 -3.02
CA GLU A 264 9.90 -0.06 -2.01
C GLU A 264 10.83 -1.25 -2.01
N ARG A 265 10.28 -2.46 -2.04
CA ARG A 265 11.05 -3.69 -2.14
C ARG A 265 11.91 -3.74 -3.40
N PHE A 266 11.38 -3.30 -4.54
CA PHE A 266 12.14 -3.28 -5.78
C PHE A 266 13.24 -2.22 -5.76
N MET A 267 12.98 -1.05 -5.16
CA MET A 267 14.01 -0.04 -4.92
C MET A 267 15.13 -0.58 -4.01
N GLU A 268 14.79 -1.27 -2.93
CA GLU A 268 15.75 -1.89 -2.03
C GLU A 268 16.58 -2.99 -2.72
N LEU A 269 15.95 -3.84 -3.53
CA LEU A 269 16.65 -4.81 -4.35
C LEU A 269 17.60 -4.14 -5.37
N SER A 270 17.19 -3.01 -5.95
CA SER A 270 18.01 -2.23 -6.88
C SER A 270 19.21 -1.59 -6.19
N GLU A 271 19.03 -1.08 -4.97
CA GLU A 271 20.10 -0.53 -4.14
C GLU A 271 21.08 -1.62 -3.69
N ASN A 272 20.56 -2.77 -3.25
CA ASN A 272 21.37 -3.92 -2.88
C ASN A 272 22.15 -4.51 -4.07
N PHE A 273 21.55 -4.54 -5.27
CA PHE A 273 22.26 -4.91 -6.50
C PHE A 273 23.37 -3.90 -6.84
N MET A 274 23.16 -2.60 -6.57
CA MET A 274 24.20 -1.57 -6.74
C MET A 274 25.33 -1.70 -5.70
N ASN A 275 25.02 -2.15 -4.49
CA ASN A 275 25.99 -2.29 -3.39
C ASN A 275 26.75 -3.63 -3.41
N SER A 276 26.16 -4.69 -3.98
CA SER A 276 26.74 -6.05 -4.05
C SER A 276 27.62 -6.30 -5.28
N VAL A 277 28.12 -5.23 -5.90
CA VAL A 277 29.01 -5.28 -7.05
C VAL A 277 30.37 -5.88 -6.64
N ASP A 278 30.41 -7.20 -6.52
CA ASP A 278 31.65 -7.95 -6.61
C ASP A 278 31.77 -8.48 -8.05
N LEU A 279 32.80 -8.01 -8.74
CA LEU A 279 33.01 -8.10 -10.19
C LEU A 279 33.16 -9.53 -10.74
N GLN A 280 33.10 -10.56 -9.89
CA GLN A 280 33.53 -11.92 -10.24
C GLN A 280 32.45 -12.82 -10.84
N ASN A 281 31.16 -12.54 -10.64
CA ASN A 281 30.11 -13.41 -11.16
C ASN A 281 29.60 -12.92 -12.52
N GLY A 282 29.55 -13.81 -13.51
CA GLY A 282 28.97 -13.56 -14.84
C GLY A 282 27.43 -13.56 -14.88
N VAL A 283 26.76 -13.60 -13.71
CA VAL A 283 25.31 -13.81 -13.58
C VAL A 283 24.49 -12.51 -13.65
N PHE A 284 25.14 -11.34 -13.67
CA PHE A 284 24.46 -10.03 -13.54
C PHE A 284 23.59 -9.64 -14.73
N GLU A 285 23.96 -10.02 -15.96
CA GLU A 285 23.15 -9.69 -17.14
C GLU A 285 21.85 -10.49 -17.11
N GLU A 286 21.93 -11.78 -16.77
CA GLU A 286 20.77 -12.65 -16.58
C GLU A 286 19.91 -12.21 -15.39
N GLU A 287 20.51 -11.84 -14.26
CA GLU A 287 19.80 -11.40 -13.07
C GLU A 287 19.15 -10.01 -13.24
N GLY A 288 19.82 -9.09 -13.94
CA GLY A 288 19.25 -7.78 -14.30
C GLY A 288 18.13 -7.90 -15.35
N LEU A 289 18.28 -8.78 -16.35
CA LEU A 289 17.22 -9.10 -17.30
C LEU A 289 16.04 -9.80 -16.62
N LYS A 290 16.31 -10.68 -15.66
CA LYS A 290 15.29 -11.33 -14.84
C LYS A 290 14.57 -10.33 -13.95
N MET A 291 15.27 -9.39 -13.31
CA MET A 291 14.63 -8.30 -12.58
C MET A 291 13.74 -7.44 -13.49
N LEU A 292 14.18 -7.18 -14.73
CA LEU A 292 13.37 -6.47 -15.71
C LEU A 292 12.14 -7.29 -16.16
N GLN A 293 12.28 -8.59 -16.35
CA GLN A 293 11.17 -9.49 -16.69
C GLN A 293 10.18 -9.64 -15.53
N ASP A 294 10.67 -9.92 -14.32
CA ASP A 294 9.89 -10.00 -13.09
C ASP A 294 9.16 -8.67 -12.87
N TYR A 295 9.83 -7.54 -13.12
CA TYR A 295 9.20 -6.23 -13.07
C TYR A 295 8.16 -6.05 -14.17
N ASP A 296 8.43 -6.38 -15.43
CA ASP A 296 7.46 -6.25 -16.52
C ASP A 296 6.23 -7.14 -16.30
N GLU A 297 6.41 -8.36 -15.78
CA GLU A 297 5.34 -9.29 -15.46
C GLU A 297 4.50 -8.76 -14.29
N LYS A 298 5.16 -8.35 -13.19
CA LYS A 298 4.47 -7.73 -12.05
C LYS A 298 3.83 -6.40 -12.43
N SER A 299 4.48 -5.57 -13.23
CA SER A 299 3.98 -4.29 -13.70
C SER A 299 2.74 -4.48 -14.57
N LYS A 300 2.76 -5.44 -15.51
CA LYS A 300 1.56 -5.83 -16.26
C LYS A 300 0.45 -6.26 -15.31
N LEU A 301 0.75 -7.06 -14.29
CA LEU A 301 -0.24 -7.48 -13.29
C LEU A 301 -0.78 -6.31 -12.47
N LEU A 302 0.07 -5.36 -12.09
CA LEU A 302 -0.30 -4.13 -11.36
C LEU A 302 -1.18 -3.18 -12.19
N PHE A 303 -0.98 -3.12 -13.51
CA PHE A 303 -1.76 -2.27 -14.44
C PHE A 303 -2.97 -2.98 -15.06
N MET A 304 -2.99 -4.32 -15.08
CA MET A 304 -4.10 -5.11 -15.64
C MET A 304 -5.06 -5.63 -14.57
N GLY A 305 -4.67 -5.62 -13.28
CA GLY A 305 -5.46 -6.11 -12.14
C GLY A 305 -6.77 -5.34 -11.82
N GLY A 306 -7.18 -4.39 -12.66
CA GLY A 306 -8.45 -3.67 -12.53
C GLY A 306 -9.30 -3.64 -13.80
N LYS A 307 -8.88 -4.28 -14.89
CA LYS A 307 -9.68 -4.34 -16.12
C LYS A 307 -10.63 -5.53 -16.07
N ASP A 308 -11.73 -5.35 -15.36
CA ASP A 308 -12.98 -5.93 -15.84
C ASP A 308 -13.13 -5.52 -17.31
N ASP A 309 -13.37 -6.49 -18.17
CA ASP A 309 -13.51 -6.45 -19.64
C ASP A 309 -14.68 -5.58 -20.16
N LYS A 310 -15.02 -4.49 -19.45
CA LYS A 310 -16.17 -3.61 -19.75
C LYS A 310 -15.78 -2.35 -20.52
N PHE A 311 -14.50 -1.99 -20.60
CA PHE A 311 -14.04 -0.87 -21.43
C PHE A 311 -13.32 -1.37 -22.67
N LYS A 312 -14.10 -1.87 -23.64
CA LYS A 312 -13.65 -1.94 -25.03
C LYS A 312 -13.59 -0.52 -25.58
N MET A 313 -12.38 -0.07 -25.89
CA MET A 313 -12.07 1.22 -26.51
C MET A 313 -12.47 1.24 -28.00
N ASP A 314 -13.70 0.77 -28.30
CA ASP A 314 -14.28 0.73 -29.65
C ASP A 314 -15.75 1.17 -29.64
N SER A 315 -16.21 1.81 -28.56
CA SER A 315 -17.50 2.48 -28.58
C SER A 315 -17.38 3.74 -29.42
N LYS A 316 -17.96 3.71 -30.63
CA LYS A 316 -18.20 4.88 -31.48
C LYS A 316 -18.59 6.08 -30.60
N ILE A 317 -17.87 7.18 -30.80
CA ILE A 317 -18.16 8.48 -30.16
C ILE A 317 -19.67 8.71 -30.24
N PRO A 318 -20.40 8.85 -29.12
CA PRO A 318 -21.83 9.08 -29.17
C PRO A 318 -22.07 10.37 -29.95
N GLU A 319 -22.83 10.25 -31.04
CA GLU A 319 -23.17 11.36 -31.90
C GLU A 319 -23.84 12.45 -31.05
N ARG A 320 -23.35 13.67 -31.18
CA ARG A 320 -23.80 14.82 -30.40
C ARG A 320 -25.30 14.98 -30.63
N VAL A 321 -26.12 14.68 -29.62
CA VAL A 321 -27.55 14.92 -29.70
C VAL A 321 -27.76 16.42 -29.84
N VAL A 322 -28.06 16.86 -31.06
CA VAL A 322 -28.54 18.21 -31.34
C VAL A 322 -29.95 18.26 -30.77
N VAL A 323 -30.12 18.97 -29.65
CA VAL A 323 -31.43 19.21 -29.07
C VAL A 323 -32.15 20.19 -29.99
N ASP A 324 -33.07 19.65 -30.80
CA ASP A 324 -33.97 20.44 -31.62
C ASP A 324 -34.94 21.18 -30.69
N ARG A 325 -34.75 22.50 -30.55
CA ARG A 325 -35.75 23.37 -29.92
C ARG A 325 -36.90 23.54 -30.90
N LYS A 326 -38.01 22.83 -30.67
CA LYS A 326 -39.31 23.18 -31.24
C LYS A 326 -40.22 23.71 -30.13
N ASP A 327 -40.67 24.94 -30.35
CA ASP A 327 -41.63 25.70 -29.56
C ASP A 327 -43.04 25.08 -29.54
N SER A 328 -43.83 25.55 -28.56
CA SER A 328 -45.27 25.35 -28.28
C SER A 328 -45.62 23.99 -27.64
N GLU A 329 -46.42 23.85 -26.57
CA GLU A 329 -47.46 24.73 -26.02
C GLU A 329 -47.91 24.28 -24.59
N SER A 330 -48.52 25.19 -23.82
CA SER A 330 -49.24 25.02 -22.54
C SER A 330 -48.44 24.95 -21.21
N ASN A 331 -48.07 26.13 -20.73
CA ASN A 331 -47.66 26.41 -19.34
C ASN A 331 -48.81 26.14 -18.35
N SER A 332 -48.61 25.24 -17.38
CA SER A 332 -49.54 24.99 -16.25
C SER A 332 -48.98 25.45 -14.90
N TYR A 333 -48.09 26.45 -14.87
CA TYR A 333 -47.44 26.92 -13.64
C TYR A 333 -47.44 28.43 -13.42
N ASP A 334 -48.36 29.17 -14.05
CA ASP A 334 -48.43 30.63 -13.92
C ASP A 334 -49.26 31.13 -12.72
N GLY A 335 -49.69 30.24 -11.83
CA GLY A 335 -50.59 30.58 -10.70
C GLY A 335 -49.96 30.61 -9.31
N ILE A 336 -48.67 30.31 -9.15
CA ILE A 336 -48.10 30.02 -7.81
C ILE A 336 -47.50 31.26 -7.12
N PHE A 337 -47.41 32.41 -7.80
CA PHE A 337 -46.80 33.62 -7.21
C PHE A 337 -47.63 34.89 -7.38
N ASN A 338 -48.91 34.84 -7.08
CA ASN A 338 -49.67 36.06 -6.80
C ASN A 338 -50.70 35.85 -5.66
N LYS A 339 -50.27 36.17 -4.43
CA LYS A 339 -51.10 36.88 -3.44
C LYS A 339 -50.25 37.54 -2.36
#